data_AF-A0A2A7U9X5-F1
#
_entry.id   AF-A0A2A7U9X5-F1
#
_cell.length_a   1.000
_cell.length_b   1.000
_cell.length_c   1.000
_cell.angle_alpha   90.00
_cell.angle_beta   90.00
_cell.angle_gamma   90.00
#
_symmetry.space_group_name_H-M   'P 1'
#
loop_
_entity.id
_entity.type
_entity.pdbx_description
1 polymer ?
#
loop_
_entity_poly.entity_id
_entity_poly.type
_entity_poly.pdbx_seq_one_letter_code
_entity_poly.pdbx_strand_id
1 'polypeptide(L)'
;MLSRLGGPAPTDRGRALALHTRVGAARIRDGITHPVIGLTIVRYPTLRDTDVRTPEATAITEAEQLYRRWCDHRQHRRTTEQKIVGLAYRLTWPE
;
A
#
# COMPACT_ATOMS: atom_id res chain seq x y z
N MET A 1 -5.53 -22.88 3.10
CA MET A 1 -6.70 -22.01 2.88
C MET A 1 -6.20 -20.57 2.71
N LEU A 2 -6.35 -19.98 1.53
CA LEU A 2 -5.84 -18.63 1.17
C LEU A 2 -6.39 -17.49 2.06
N SER A 3 -7.42 -17.76 2.85
CA SER A 3 -8.01 -16.84 3.86
C SER A 3 -7.05 -16.44 4.98
N ARG A 4 -5.97 -17.20 5.22
CA ARG A 4 -4.93 -16.81 6.18
C ARG A 4 -3.91 -15.81 5.63
N LEU A 5 -3.95 -15.53 4.32
CA LEU A 5 -3.11 -14.56 3.61
C LEU A 5 -3.90 -13.31 3.16
N GLY A 6 -5.13 -13.13 3.65
CA GLY A 6 -5.89 -11.88 3.53
C GLY A 6 -7.20 -12.01 4.28
N GLY A 7 -7.43 -11.18 5.30
CA GLY A 7 -8.73 -11.10 6.01
C GLY A 7 -9.90 -10.82 5.05
N PRO A 8 -11.17 -10.96 5.49
CA PRO A 8 -12.29 -11.33 4.64
C PRO A 8 -12.75 -10.16 3.76
N ALA A 9 -12.06 -9.94 2.65
CA ALA A 9 -12.66 -9.19 1.56
C ALA A 9 -13.82 -10.02 0.99
N PRO A 10 -14.98 -9.40 0.71
CA PRO A 10 -16.21 -10.12 0.36
C PRO A 10 -16.16 -10.79 -1.02
N THR A 11 -15.11 -10.55 -1.80
CA THR A 11 -14.94 -11.05 -3.17
C THR A 11 -13.52 -11.54 -3.41
N ASP A 12 -13.34 -12.44 -4.37
CA ASP A 12 -12.01 -12.90 -4.82
C ASP A 12 -11.13 -11.75 -5.29
N ARG A 13 -11.73 -10.77 -5.99
CA ARG A 13 -11.05 -9.54 -6.40
C ARG A 13 -10.52 -8.78 -5.19
N GLY A 14 -11.35 -8.55 -4.18
CA GLY A 14 -10.93 -7.85 -2.96
C GLY A 14 -9.81 -8.59 -2.22
N ARG A 15 -9.87 -9.92 -2.18
CA ARG A 15 -8.81 -10.76 -1.58
C ARG A 15 -7.49 -10.63 -2.34
N ALA A 16 -7.54 -10.69 -3.67
CA ALA A 16 -6.36 -10.52 -4.52
C ALA A 16 -5.73 -9.12 -4.37
N LEU A 17 -6.57 -8.07 -4.29
CA LEU A 17 -6.10 -6.71 -4.06
C LEU A 17 -5.43 -6.55 -2.69
N ALA A 18 -6.04 -7.07 -1.63
CA ALA A 18 -5.43 -7.03 -0.30
C ALA A 18 -4.08 -7.75 -0.28
N LEU A 19 -3.98 -8.94 -0.88
CA LEU A 19 -2.72 -9.66 -0.99
C LEU A 19 -1.67 -8.86 -1.78
N HIS A 20 -2.05 -8.30 -2.93
CA HIS A 20 -1.16 -7.49 -3.76
C HIS A 20 -0.59 -6.29 -3.00
N THR A 21 -1.45 -5.53 -2.32
CA THR A 21 -1.08 -4.38 -1.50
C THR A 21 -0.12 -4.77 -0.37
N ARG A 22 -0.42 -5.87 0.35
CA ARG A 22 0.42 -6.34 1.46
C ARG A 22 1.78 -6.85 1.01
N VAL A 23 1.85 -7.54 -0.13
CA VAL A 23 3.13 -7.96 -0.73
C VAL A 23 3.97 -6.75 -1.15
N GLY A 24 3.35 -5.75 -1.78
CA GLY A 24 4.02 -4.50 -2.12
C GLY A 24 4.57 -3.79 -0.88
N ALA A 25 3.77 -3.69 0.18
CA ALA A 25 4.17 -3.12 1.45
C ALA A 25 5.32 -3.88 2.12
N ALA A 26 5.28 -5.22 2.16
CA ALA A 26 6.34 -6.04 2.73
C ALA A 26 7.70 -5.79 2.04
N ARG A 27 7.71 -5.67 0.70
CA ARG A 27 8.94 -5.37 -0.04
C ARG A 27 9.53 -3.99 0.28
N ILE A 28 8.69 -3.00 0.57
CA ILE A 28 9.13 -1.68 1.04
C ILE A 28 9.72 -1.79 2.45
N ARG A 29 8.98 -2.44 3.36
CA ARG A 29 9.37 -2.62 4.77
C ARG A 29 10.72 -3.31 4.90
N ASP A 30 10.92 -4.38 4.14
CA ASP A 30 12.13 -5.21 4.21
C ASP A 30 13.30 -4.63 3.41
N GLY A 31 13.14 -3.43 2.82
CA GLY A 31 14.18 -2.75 2.04
C GLY A 31 14.49 -3.41 0.68
N ILE A 32 13.71 -4.42 0.26
CA ILE A 32 13.86 -5.12 -1.02
C ILE A 32 13.55 -4.18 -2.19
N THR A 33 12.66 -3.20 -2.00
CA THR A 33 12.26 -2.25 -3.04
C THR A 33 12.32 -0.82 -2.51
N HIS A 34 12.92 0.09 -3.29
CA HIS A 34 12.97 1.51 -2.94
C HIS A 34 11.55 2.04 -2.63
N PRO A 35 11.35 2.85 -1.56
CA PRO A 35 10.02 3.20 -1.09
C PRO A 35 9.08 3.73 -2.18
N VAL A 36 9.56 4.65 -3.01
CA VAL A 36 8.75 5.25 -4.10
C VAL A 36 8.40 4.25 -5.20
N ILE A 37 9.31 3.32 -5.53
CA ILE A 37 9.06 2.27 -6.52
C ILE A 37 8.05 1.27 -5.95
N GLY A 38 8.19 0.88 -4.69
CA GLY A 38 7.22 -0.01 -4.04
C GLY A 38 5.85 0.64 -3.92
N LEU A 39 5.81 1.96 -3.69
CA LEU A 39 4.56 2.72 -3.61
C LEU A 39 3.78 2.69 -4.92
N THR A 40 4.45 2.58 -6.08
CA THR A 40 3.73 2.45 -7.36
C THR A 40 2.98 1.13 -7.47
N ILE A 41 3.43 0.09 -6.77
CA ILE A 41 2.73 -1.20 -6.68
C ILE A 41 1.52 -1.06 -5.74
N VAL A 42 1.75 -0.48 -4.55
CA VAL A 42 0.70 -0.28 -3.54
C VAL A 42 -0.46 0.59 -4.07
N ARG A 43 -0.17 1.63 -4.87
CA ARG A 43 -1.19 2.55 -5.41
C ARG A 43 -1.87 2.06 -6.70
N TYR A 44 -1.36 1.01 -7.34
CA TYR A 44 -1.84 0.56 -8.66
C TYR A 44 -3.29 0.05 -8.70
N PRO A 45 -3.85 -0.59 -7.65
CA PRO A 45 -5.22 -1.07 -7.69
C PRO A 45 -6.23 0.02 -8.05
N THR A 46 -6.92 -0.15 -9.19
CA THR A 46 -8.09 0.67 -9.50
C THR A 46 -9.22 0.32 -8.52
N LEU A 47 -9.43 1.19 -7.55
CA LEU A 47 -10.57 1.13 -6.63
C LEU A 47 -11.85 1.46 -7.39
N ARG A 48 -12.88 0.62 -7.26
CA ARG A 48 -14.26 1.00 -7.58
C ARG A 48 -14.84 1.73 -6.36
N ASP A 49 -15.86 2.56 -6.56
CA ASP A 49 -16.50 3.31 -5.45
C ASP A 49 -17.03 2.41 -4.32
N THR A 50 -17.31 1.14 -4.60
CA THR A 50 -17.71 0.14 -3.60
C THR A 50 -16.57 -0.35 -2.70
N ASP A 51 -15.31 -0.14 -3.09
CA ASP A 51 -14.12 -0.65 -2.41
C ASP A 51 -13.64 0.29 -1.28
N VAL A 52 -14.18 1.52 -1.22
CA VAL A 52 -13.74 2.65 -0.37
C VAL A 52 -13.79 2.38 1.15
N ARG A 53 -14.45 1.31 1.59
CA ARG A 53 -14.66 1.00 3.02
C ARG A 53 -13.65 0.02 3.64
N THR A 54 -12.60 -0.36 2.91
CA THR A 54 -11.57 -1.27 3.43
C THR A 54 -10.32 -0.52 3.91
N PRO A 55 -9.60 -1.01 4.94
CA PRO A 55 -8.30 -0.44 5.35
C PRO A 55 -7.31 -0.32 4.18
N GLU A 56 -7.36 -1.26 3.24
CA GLU A 56 -6.58 -1.27 2.02
C GLU A 56 -6.93 -0.10 1.08
N ALA A 57 -8.20 0.26 0.93
CA ALA A 57 -8.62 1.39 0.11
C ALA A 57 -8.18 2.75 0.70
N THR A 58 -8.24 2.89 2.03
CA THR A 58 -7.68 4.06 2.72
C THR A 58 -6.17 4.16 2.48
N ALA A 59 -5.46 3.03 2.58
CA ALA A 59 -4.02 2.98 2.36
C ALA A 59 -3.61 3.30 0.92
N ILE A 60 -4.38 2.85 -0.08
CA ILE A 60 -4.16 3.21 -1.50
C ILE A 60 -4.32 4.73 -1.70
N THR A 61 -5.32 5.33 -1.06
CA THR A 61 -5.54 6.79 -1.14
C THR A 61 -4.38 7.56 -0.51
N GLU A 62 -3.92 7.13 0.66
CA GLU A 62 -2.74 7.71 1.33
C GLU A 62 -1.47 7.52 0.48
N ALA A 63 -1.30 6.35 -0.15
CA ALA A 63 -0.19 6.06 -1.04
C ALA A 63 -0.15 7.00 -2.25
N GLU A 64 -1.29 7.28 -2.87
CA GLU A 64 -1.38 8.23 -3.98
C GLU A 64 -1.02 9.66 -3.55
N GLN A 65 -1.44 10.10 -2.36
CA GLN A 65 -1.06 11.41 -1.81
C GLN A 65 0.46 11.51 -1.54
N LEU A 66 1.06 10.47 -0.96
CA LEU A 66 2.50 10.42 -0.71
C LEU A 66 3.30 10.42 -2.02
N TYR A 67 2.82 9.72 -3.05
CA TYR A 67 3.44 9.71 -4.38
C TYR A 67 3.45 11.11 -5.00
N ARG A 68 2.29 11.79 -5.04
CA ARG A 68 2.18 13.17 -5.54
C ARG A 68 3.09 14.12 -4.77
N ARG A 69 3.10 14.03 -3.45
CA ARG A 69 3.99 14.85 -2.60
C ARG A 69 5.47 14.66 -2.96
N TRP A 70 5.90 13.42 -3.20
CA TRP A 70 7.28 13.11 -3.57
C TRP A 70 7.66 13.67 -4.95
N CYS A 71 6.72 13.64 -5.91
CA CYS A 71 6.86 14.25 -7.23
C CYS A 71 7.02 15.77 -7.11
N ASP A 72 6.12 16.42 -6.36
CA ASP A 72 5.99 17.89 -6.35
C ASP A 72 7.01 18.59 -5.44
N HIS A 73 7.47 17.93 -4.37
CA HIS A 73 8.29 18.57 -3.32
C HIS A 73 9.66 17.89 -3.17
N ARG A 74 10.60 18.25 -4.05
CA ARG A 74 11.98 17.69 -4.05
C ARG A 74 12.69 17.79 -2.69
N GLN A 75 12.56 18.92 -2.00
CA GLN A 75 13.17 19.17 -0.69
C GLN A 75 12.62 18.26 0.43
N HIS A 76 11.45 17.64 0.24
CA HIS A 76 10.80 16.78 1.23
C HIS A 76 10.81 15.30 0.84
N ARG A 77 11.60 14.88 -0.15
CA ARG A 77 11.60 13.49 -0.62
C ARG A 77 11.98 12.49 0.46
N ARG A 78 13.05 12.75 1.20
CA ARG A 78 13.51 11.87 2.28
C ARG A 78 12.45 11.67 3.37
N THR A 79 11.81 12.76 3.81
CA THR A 79 10.76 12.68 4.84
C THR A 79 9.48 12.04 4.29
N THR A 80 9.19 12.22 3.01
CA THR A 80 8.07 11.53 2.34
C THR A 80 8.35 10.03 2.22
N GLU A 81 9.57 9.62 1.89
CA GLU A 81 10.00 8.22 1.86
C GLU A 81 9.91 7.55 3.23
N GLN A 82 10.26 8.25 4.31
CA GLN A 82 10.05 7.73 5.68
C GLN A 82 8.56 7.50 5.98
N LYS A 83 7.67 8.38 5.51
CA LYS A 83 6.22 8.18 5.65
C LYS A 83 5.71 7.00 4.82
N ILE A 84 6.28 6.79 3.63
CA ILE A 84 5.98 5.61 2.79
C ILE A 84 6.35 4.33 3.53
N VAL A 85 7.53 4.29 4.17
CA VAL A 85 7.93 3.14 4.99
C VAL A 85 6.98 2.96 6.18
N GLY A 86 6.59 4.03 6.87
CA GLY A 86 5.60 3.96 7.96
C GLY A 86 4.22 3.45 7.51
N LEU A 87 3.76 3.81 6.31
CA LEU A 87 2.57 3.24 5.70
C LEU A 87 2.74 1.73 5.44
N ALA A 88 3.90 1.31 4.94
CA ALA A 88 4.19 -0.09 4.66
C ALA A 88 4.12 -0.96 5.93
N TYR A 89 4.70 -0.50 7.05
CA TYR A 89 4.60 -1.22 8.34
C TYR A 89 3.15 -1.42 8.81
N ARG A 90 2.26 -0.44 8.60
CA ARG A 90 0.84 -0.55 8.96
C ARG A 90 0.06 -1.54 8.09
N LEU A 91 0.52 -1.74 6.85
CA LEU A 91 -0.13 -2.63 5.88
C LEU A 91 0.36 -4.07 5.99
N THR A 92 1.57 -4.31 6.50
CA THR A 92 2.09 -5.66 6.68
C THR A 92 1.39 -6.42 7.80
N TRP A 93 1.48 -7.74 7.75
CA TRP A 93 0.97 -8.64 8.78
C TRP A 93 1.61 -8.33 10.14
N PRO A 94 0.84 -8.36 11.24
CA PRO A 94 1.43 -8.42 12.57
C PRO A 94 2.23 -9.72 12.68
N GLU A 95 3.39 -9.64 13.34
CA GLU A 95 4.23 -10.79 13.66
C GLU A 95 3.52 -11.79 14.58
#